data_AF-A6ETQ0-F1
#
_entry.id   AF-A6ETQ0-F1
#
_cell.length_a   1.000
_cell.length_b   1.000
_cell.length_c   1.000
_cell.angle_alpha   90.00
_cell.angle_beta   90.00
_cell.angle_gamma   90.00
#
_symmetry.space_group_name_H-M   'P 1'
#
loop_
_entity.id
_entity.type
_entity.pdbx_description
1 polymer ?
#
loop_
_entity_poly.entity_id
_entity_poly.type
_entity_poly.pdbx_seq_one_letter_code
_entity_poly.pdbx_strand_id
1 'polypeptide(L)'
;MKLFTSLRWMMIPMVVLLFASCDNEPIDANFPDIEEEVILEPGQLVATFNGNSAFNAGVTSGVLSSDGFLVLSGANQGSDEILSLSVENAEVGSFSLNAGEGTLNSAVFTIVEEAANPYTTATALGGSGSMIITELDMTEQIVSGTFGFIANRIKLDAAGNPVNDSSGNPIIETLSASNGEYFQIPFTLENTDDGGGEDDDTIPDGDQNVSNSFEAYIDAEGNENDGQFVGETIVTDLASVGGVPVVRITAINTDGESIRIDIPEELELGTYDMVDLSDGTELIALYSDGQGTANLTSNPGTLTITDFSKATGRIVGTFEFTATDPLDNKTNIVEASNGEFTIYYEPNPENIPEPITVLIDEVALVPTEVETGVYLFAGSDAEVVTFTAADELQSVTVTFPRDITTGTYTMVPEQIDGSEVIGFYTPDTEIIVPQVFTSITGTFNVNSYDTITGNIEGTFSFTATDPTGQDSTVYEITEGTFFFTIED
;
A
#
# COMPACT_ATOMS: atom_id res chain seq x y z
N MET A 1 -83.00 69.99 -26.22
CA MET A 1 -82.00 69.11 -26.84
C MET A 1 -80.61 69.66 -26.51
N LYS A 2 -80.08 69.33 -25.33
CA LYS A 2 -78.76 69.77 -24.86
C LYS A 2 -78.14 68.61 -24.10
N LEU A 3 -77.66 67.63 -24.85
CA LEU A 3 -76.86 66.53 -24.37
C LEU A 3 -75.60 66.54 -25.25
N PHE A 4 -74.44 66.41 -24.61
CA PHE A 4 -73.08 66.45 -25.14
C PHE A 4 -72.38 67.82 -25.24
N THR A 5 -72.11 68.45 -24.09
CA THR A 5 -70.95 69.36 -23.92
C THR A 5 -70.39 69.32 -22.49
N SER A 6 -70.33 68.14 -21.87
CA SER A 6 -69.75 67.97 -20.52
C SER A 6 -68.99 66.64 -20.34
N LEU A 7 -68.59 65.98 -21.42
CA LEU A 7 -67.90 64.67 -21.38
C LEU A 7 -66.38 64.79 -21.57
N ARG A 8 -65.75 65.86 -21.06
CA ARG A 8 -64.28 66.00 -21.07
C ARG A 8 -63.66 66.37 -19.71
N TRP A 9 -64.47 66.63 -18.70
CA TRP A 9 -64.01 66.96 -17.33
C TRP A 9 -64.56 66.01 -16.27
N MET A 10 -65.05 64.83 -16.70
CA MET A 10 -65.58 63.76 -15.84
C MET A 10 -64.99 62.39 -16.24
N MET A 11 -63.74 62.38 -16.72
CA MET A 11 -62.96 61.16 -17.01
C MET A 11 -61.50 61.36 -16.58
N ILE A 12 -61.29 61.93 -15.39
CA ILE A 12 -59.96 61.99 -14.74
C ILE A 12 -59.99 61.51 -13.27
N PRO A 13 -61.08 61.59 -12.48
CA PRO A 13 -60.99 61.09 -11.09
C PRO A 13 -61.19 59.58 -10.95
N MET A 14 -61.51 58.83 -12.01
CA MET A 14 -61.69 57.35 -11.97
C MET A 14 -60.50 56.56 -12.55
N VAL A 15 -59.33 57.19 -12.74
CA VAL A 15 -58.07 56.48 -13.06
C VAL A 15 -57.02 56.64 -11.95
N VAL A 16 -57.28 57.45 -10.92
CA VAL A 16 -56.39 57.60 -9.75
C VAL A 16 -56.80 56.71 -8.57
N LEU A 17 -57.98 56.06 -8.62
CA LEU A 17 -58.45 55.12 -7.60
C LEU A 17 -58.06 53.66 -7.83
N LEU A 18 -57.24 53.35 -8.84
CA LEU A 18 -56.65 52.00 -9.04
C LEU A 18 -55.23 51.86 -8.47
N PHE A 19 -54.70 52.86 -7.76
CA PHE A 19 -53.36 52.81 -7.15
C PHE A 19 -53.34 53.19 -5.66
N ALA A 20 -54.47 53.07 -4.97
CA ALA A 20 -54.59 53.38 -3.54
C ALA A 20 -55.07 52.16 -2.74
N SER A 21 -54.31 51.08 -2.78
CA SER A 21 -54.26 50.08 -1.70
C SER A 21 -52.96 49.29 -1.77
N CYS A 22 -51.84 50.00 -1.70
CA CYS A 22 -50.59 49.43 -1.20
C CYS A 22 -50.16 50.28 0.00
N ASP A 23 -51.00 50.31 1.04
CA ASP A 23 -50.44 50.50 2.37
C ASP A 23 -49.63 49.24 2.63
N ASN A 24 -48.32 49.42 2.64
CA ASN A 24 -47.34 48.41 2.98
C ASN A 24 -47.44 48.17 4.49
N GLU A 25 -48.52 47.51 4.92
CA GLU A 25 -48.60 46.91 6.24
C GLU A 25 -47.61 45.74 6.20
N PRO A 26 -46.53 45.73 7.02
CA PRO A 26 -45.70 44.55 7.11
C PRO A 26 -46.61 43.46 7.65
N ILE A 27 -46.93 42.50 6.78
CA ILE A 27 -47.43 41.21 7.23
C ILE A 27 -46.29 40.65 8.10
N ASP A 28 -46.44 40.80 9.40
CA ASP A 28 -45.83 39.93 10.40
C ASP A 28 -46.51 38.57 10.28
N ALA A 29 -46.32 37.95 9.12
CA ALA A 29 -46.34 36.52 9.05
C ALA A 29 -45.00 36.13 9.63
N ASN A 30 -45.05 35.71 10.88
CA ASN A 30 -44.22 34.63 11.37
C ASN A 30 -44.49 33.41 10.46
N PHE A 31 -44.01 33.48 9.22
CA PHE A 31 -43.61 32.30 8.49
C PHE A 31 -42.53 31.68 9.38
N PRO A 32 -42.55 30.37 9.66
CA PRO A 32 -41.32 29.75 10.10
C PRO A 32 -40.27 30.17 9.07
N ASP A 33 -39.19 30.80 9.51
CA ASP A 33 -38.04 31.03 8.67
C ASP A 33 -37.83 29.72 7.90
N ILE A 34 -37.96 29.78 6.58
CA ILE A 34 -37.51 28.67 5.75
C ILE A 34 -36.03 28.64 6.08
N GLU A 35 -35.61 27.66 6.87
CA GLU A 35 -34.21 27.49 7.26
C GLU A 35 -33.40 27.66 5.98
N GLU A 36 -32.53 28.67 6.00
CA GLU A 36 -31.65 28.98 4.89
C GLU A 36 -30.92 27.66 4.57
N GLU A 37 -31.17 27.09 3.37
CA GLU A 37 -30.53 25.86 2.94
C GLU A 37 -29.03 26.11 3.05
N VAL A 38 -28.37 25.39 3.97
CA VAL A 38 -26.94 25.57 4.24
C VAL A 38 -26.23 25.02 3.01
N ILE A 39 -25.94 25.91 2.06
CA ILE A 39 -25.09 25.57 0.91
C ILE A 39 -23.67 25.49 1.45
N LEU A 40 -23.17 24.26 1.60
CA LEU A 40 -21.78 24.03 1.98
C LEU A 40 -20.84 24.47 0.86
N GLU A 41 -19.74 25.09 1.25
CA GLU A 41 -18.58 25.31 0.38
C GLU A 41 -17.70 24.05 0.37
N PRO A 42 -16.92 23.78 -0.70
CA PRO A 42 -15.99 22.65 -0.74
C PRO A 42 -15.05 22.63 0.47
N GLY A 43 -14.83 21.44 1.04
CA GLY A 43 -14.00 21.23 2.23
C GLY A 43 -14.70 21.55 3.55
N GLN A 44 -16.03 21.66 3.59
CA GLN A 44 -16.77 21.90 4.83
C GLN A 44 -17.34 20.62 5.42
N LEU A 45 -17.22 20.49 6.75
CA LEU A 45 -17.86 19.45 7.57
C LEU A 45 -18.61 20.13 8.72
N VAL A 46 -19.92 19.92 8.79
CA VAL A 46 -20.80 20.55 9.79
C VAL A 46 -21.72 19.54 10.46
N ALA A 47 -22.16 19.84 11.68
CA ALA A 47 -23.19 19.07 12.39
C ALA A 47 -23.87 19.90 13.47
N THR A 48 -25.00 19.42 14.00
CA THR A 48 -25.61 19.94 15.23
C THR A 48 -25.50 18.91 16.35
N PHE A 49 -24.79 19.27 17.43
CA PHE A 49 -24.66 18.46 18.63
C PHE A 49 -25.74 18.77 19.67
N ASN A 50 -26.31 17.71 20.24
CA ASN A 50 -27.36 17.75 21.26
C ASN A 50 -28.54 18.67 20.89
N GLY A 51 -28.83 18.77 19.59
CA GLY A 51 -29.94 19.52 19.01
C GLY A 51 -29.82 21.05 19.04
N ASN A 52 -28.74 21.64 19.59
CA ASN A 52 -28.64 23.11 19.71
C ASN A 52 -27.22 23.67 19.55
N SER A 53 -26.17 22.84 19.53
CA SER A 53 -24.79 23.31 19.43
C SER A 53 -24.27 23.07 18.02
N ALA A 54 -24.06 24.14 17.25
CA ALA A 54 -23.51 24.02 15.91
C ALA A 54 -22.02 23.65 15.99
N PHE A 55 -21.64 22.63 15.25
CA PHE A 55 -20.27 22.26 14.95
C PHE A 55 -19.96 22.65 13.51
N ASN A 56 -18.90 23.42 13.34
CA ASN A 56 -18.37 23.76 12.04
C ASN A 56 -16.86 23.49 12.09
N ALA A 57 -16.42 22.48 11.36
CA ALA A 57 -15.00 22.17 11.29
C ALA A 57 -14.27 23.33 10.60
N GLY A 58 -13.33 23.94 11.31
CA GLY A 58 -12.46 24.94 10.71
C GLY A 58 -11.31 24.33 9.91
N VAL A 59 -11.04 23.03 10.07
CA VAL A 59 -10.13 22.23 9.25
C VAL A 59 -10.75 20.85 9.06
N THR A 60 -10.67 20.31 7.85
CA THR A 60 -11.13 18.96 7.50
C THR A 60 -10.04 18.20 6.76
N SER A 61 -9.99 16.89 6.94
CA SER A 61 -9.15 15.99 6.15
C SER A 61 -9.84 14.65 5.98
N GLY A 62 -9.62 14.00 4.84
CA GLY A 62 -9.94 12.60 4.64
C GLY A 62 -8.66 11.79 4.43
N VAL A 63 -8.74 10.53 4.80
CA VAL A 63 -7.73 9.53 4.49
C VAL A 63 -8.47 8.29 4.02
N LEU A 64 -8.20 7.81 2.81
CA LEU A 64 -8.74 6.58 2.29
C LEU A 64 -7.60 5.60 2.14
N SER A 65 -7.68 4.48 2.86
CA SER A 65 -6.67 3.46 2.76
C SER A 65 -6.82 2.59 1.52
N SER A 66 -5.73 1.92 1.14
CA SER A 66 -5.72 0.97 0.02
C SER A 66 -6.66 -0.24 0.21
N ASP A 67 -6.99 -0.62 1.45
CA ASP A 67 -8.01 -1.64 1.77
C ASP A 67 -9.46 -1.08 1.81
N GLY A 68 -9.64 0.19 1.44
CA GLY A 68 -10.95 0.85 1.34
C GLY A 68 -11.48 1.38 2.67
N PHE A 69 -10.67 1.50 3.71
CA PHE A 69 -11.06 2.13 4.98
C PHE A 69 -10.91 3.66 4.90
N LEU A 70 -12.04 4.36 4.89
CA LEU A 70 -12.10 5.83 4.87
C LEU A 70 -12.19 6.37 6.29
N VAL A 71 -11.29 7.28 6.65
CA VAL A 71 -11.35 8.12 7.86
C VAL A 71 -11.51 9.58 7.47
N LEU A 72 -12.62 10.20 7.89
CA LEU A 72 -12.82 11.64 7.79
C LEU A 72 -12.63 12.29 9.15
N SER A 73 -11.86 13.36 9.20
CA SER A 73 -11.63 14.15 10.41
C SER A 73 -12.02 15.61 10.20
N GLY A 74 -12.68 16.19 11.20
CA GLY A 74 -13.00 17.61 11.26
C GLY A 74 -12.64 18.18 12.63
N ALA A 75 -11.90 19.28 12.65
CA ALA A 75 -11.51 19.98 13.89
C ALA A 75 -12.12 21.39 13.91
N ASN A 76 -12.78 21.75 15.01
CA ASN A 76 -13.37 23.07 15.17
C ASN A 76 -12.29 24.09 15.57
N GLN A 77 -12.16 25.17 14.81
CA GLN A 77 -11.20 26.23 15.11
C GLN A 77 -11.65 27.03 16.35
N GLY A 78 -11.07 26.69 17.50
CA GLY A 78 -11.22 27.44 18.75
C GLY A 78 -11.97 26.75 19.88
N SER A 79 -12.45 25.51 19.71
CA SER A 79 -13.15 24.76 20.78
C SER A 79 -12.48 23.45 21.22
N ASP A 80 -11.26 23.13 20.77
CA ASP A 80 -10.55 21.89 21.13
C ASP A 80 -11.38 20.62 20.84
N GLU A 81 -12.31 20.68 19.87
CA GLU A 81 -13.22 19.59 19.51
C GLU A 81 -12.81 18.98 18.17
N ILE A 82 -12.74 17.65 18.13
CA ILE A 82 -12.39 16.86 16.95
C ILE A 82 -13.49 15.81 16.73
N LEU A 83 -14.01 15.74 15.53
CA LEU A 83 -14.90 14.68 15.05
C LEU A 83 -14.12 13.79 14.07
N SER A 84 -14.18 12.48 14.29
CA SER A 84 -13.66 11.47 13.37
C SER A 84 -14.78 10.49 12.99
N LEU A 85 -14.91 10.20 11.69
CA LEU A 85 -15.83 9.24 11.11
C LEU A 85 -15.01 8.21 10.35
N SER A 86 -15.29 6.92 10.55
CA SER A 86 -14.55 5.84 9.91
C SER A 86 -15.50 4.81 9.31
N VAL A 87 -15.23 4.36 8.07
CA VAL A 87 -16.01 3.32 7.37
C VAL A 87 -15.10 2.41 6.54
N GLU A 88 -15.30 1.10 6.64
CA GLU A 88 -14.68 0.05 5.82
C GLU A 88 -15.36 -0.06 4.47
N ASN A 89 -14.59 -0.46 3.44
CA ASN A 89 -15.05 -0.65 2.07
C ASN A 89 -15.83 0.57 1.55
N ALA A 90 -15.24 1.76 1.71
CA ALA A 90 -15.85 3.03 1.35
C ALA A 90 -16.18 3.08 -0.15
N GLU A 91 -17.45 3.29 -0.44
CA GLU A 91 -18.02 3.44 -1.77
C GLU A 91 -19.25 4.37 -1.69
N VAL A 92 -19.81 4.78 -2.83
CA VAL A 92 -21.07 5.53 -2.82
C VAL A 92 -22.19 4.64 -2.27
N GLY A 93 -22.70 4.98 -1.09
CA GLY A 93 -23.58 4.07 -0.36
C GLY A 93 -23.92 4.52 1.06
N SER A 94 -24.58 3.62 1.80
CA SER A 94 -24.97 3.84 3.19
C SER A 94 -24.21 2.88 4.11
N PHE A 95 -23.56 3.43 5.12
CA PHE A 95 -22.71 2.72 6.07
C PHE A 95 -23.28 2.86 7.48
N SER A 96 -23.16 1.80 8.27
CA SER A 96 -23.40 1.89 9.72
C SER A 96 -22.14 2.40 10.40
N LEU A 97 -22.29 3.30 11.38
CA LEU A 97 -21.20 3.79 12.24
C LEU A 97 -21.20 3.10 13.60
N ASN A 98 -21.78 1.90 13.71
CA ASN A 98 -21.83 1.15 14.96
C ASN A 98 -20.46 0.53 15.25
N ALA A 99 -19.75 1.03 16.27
CA ALA A 99 -18.42 0.52 16.59
C ALA A 99 -18.47 -0.78 17.41
N GLY A 100 -17.64 -1.75 17.03
CA GLY A 100 -17.62 -3.11 17.59
C GLY A 100 -18.27 -4.13 16.66
N GLU A 101 -18.47 -5.37 17.13
CA GLU A 101 -19.08 -6.47 16.34
C GLU A 101 -18.30 -6.93 15.09
N GLY A 102 -16.98 -6.67 15.03
CA GLY A 102 -16.12 -7.14 13.95
C GLY A 102 -16.04 -6.20 12.75
N THR A 103 -16.47 -4.95 12.91
CA THR A 103 -16.24 -3.84 11.96
C THR A 103 -15.35 -2.77 12.59
N LEU A 104 -14.60 -2.05 11.75
CA LEU A 104 -13.83 -0.86 12.09
C LEU A 104 -14.66 0.44 11.96
N ASN A 105 -15.91 0.36 11.50
CA ASN A 105 -16.75 1.52 11.33
C ASN A 105 -17.05 2.21 12.67
N SER A 106 -16.87 3.52 12.75
CA SER A 106 -17.13 4.24 13.99
C SER A 106 -17.34 5.74 13.78
N ALA A 107 -17.94 6.39 14.77
CA ALA A 107 -17.79 7.82 14.97
C ALA A 107 -17.22 8.08 16.35
N VAL A 108 -16.24 8.97 16.41
CA VAL A 108 -15.55 9.39 17.62
C VAL A 108 -15.58 10.90 17.72
N PHE A 109 -16.05 11.41 18.85
CA PHE A 109 -15.98 12.83 19.17
C PHE A 109 -15.11 13.06 20.39
N THR A 110 -14.07 13.86 20.21
CA THR A 110 -13.02 14.09 21.18
C THR A 110 -12.96 15.56 21.56
N ILE A 111 -12.86 15.82 22.86
CA ILE A 111 -12.44 17.12 23.39
C ILE A 111 -10.97 16.96 23.77
N VAL A 112 -10.06 17.79 23.26
CA VAL A 112 -8.59 17.59 23.38
C VAL A 112 -8.15 17.47 24.84
N GLU A 113 -8.71 18.28 25.75
CA GLU A 113 -8.41 18.18 27.19
C GLU A 113 -8.87 16.86 27.84
N GLU A 114 -9.78 16.13 27.19
CA GLU A 114 -10.38 14.86 27.64
C GLU A 114 -10.10 13.71 26.65
N ALA A 115 -9.03 13.80 25.85
CA ALA A 115 -8.74 12.85 24.78
C ALA A 115 -8.63 11.39 25.22
N ALA A 116 -8.30 11.14 26.50
CA ALA A 116 -8.26 9.80 27.08
C ALA A 116 -9.65 9.15 27.30
N ASN A 117 -10.75 9.90 27.14
CA ASN A 117 -12.12 9.42 27.32
C ASN A 117 -13.09 10.08 26.30
N PRO A 118 -12.97 9.76 25.00
CA PRO A 118 -13.80 10.34 23.96
C PRO A 118 -15.22 9.75 23.96
N TYR A 119 -16.15 10.42 23.29
CA TYR A 119 -17.47 9.85 22.96
C TYR A 119 -17.32 8.94 21.75
N THR A 120 -17.87 7.72 21.82
CA THR A 120 -17.81 6.73 20.74
C THR A 120 -19.17 6.10 20.45
N THR A 121 -19.41 5.72 19.21
CA THR A 121 -20.57 4.92 18.80
C THR A 121 -20.49 3.44 19.17
N ALA A 122 -19.62 3.06 20.11
CA ALA A 122 -19.49 1.70 20.61
C ALA A 122 -20.84 1.09 21.03
N THR A 123 -21.22 -0.02 20.40
CA THR A 123 -22.49 -0.73 20.66
C THR A 123 -22.58 -1.23 22.10
N ALA A 124 -21.44 -1.60 22.70
CA ALA A 124 -21.33 -2.00 24.10
C ALA A 124 -21.76 -0.89 25.09
N LEU A 125 -21.69 0.37 24.68
CA LEU A 125 -22.14 1.54 25.45
C LEU A 125 -23.51 2.07 24.99
N GLY A 126 -24.19 1.35 24.08
CA GLY A 126 -25.46 1.77 23.48
C GLY A 126 -25.32 2.85 22.42
N GLY A 127 -24.13 3.01 21.82
CA GLY A 127 -23.90 3.89 20.69
C GLY A 127 -24.51 3.35 19.39
N SER A 128 -24.79 4.24 18.45
CA SER A 128 -25.31 3.90 17.13
C SER A 128 -25.13 5.04 16.12
N GLY A 129 -24.99 4.75 14.83
CA GLY A 129 -24.99 5.81 13.81
C GLY A 129 -25.01 5.32 12.37
N SER A 130 -25.08 6.28 11.45
CA SER A 130 -25.04 6.05 10.01
C SER A 130 -24.31 7.18 9.28
N MET A 131 -23.64 6.81 8.20
CA MET A 131 -23.01 7.70 7.22
C MET A 131 -23.52 7.35 5.84
N ILE A 132 -23.74 8.35 4.98
CA ILE A 132 -24.12 8.18 3.58
C ILE A 132 -23.09 8.91 2.76
N ILE A 133 -22.36 8.18 1.92
CA ILE A 133 -21.44 8.73 0.91
C ILE A 133 -22.26 8.94 -0.36
N THR A 134 -22.43 10.18 -0.79
CA THR A 134 -23.14 10.54 -2.02
C THR A 134 -22.20 10.66 -3.22
N GLU A 135 -20.92 10.91 -2.95
CA GLU A 135 -19.86 11.06 -3.95
C GLU A 135 -18.55 10.61 -3.32
N LEU A 136 -17.82 9.77 -4.04
CA LEU A 136 -16.43 9.40 -3.76
C LEU A 136 -15.70 9.46 -5.11
N ASP A 137 -14.99 10.54 -5.36
CA ASP A 137 -14.25 10.76 -6.59
C ASP A 137 -12.77 10.43 -6.36
N MET A 138 -12.32 9.32 -6.93
CA MET A 138 -10.94 8.86 -6.82
C MET A 138 -9.97 9.65 -7.71
N THR A 139 -10.47 10.37 -8.73
CA THR A 139 -9.65 11.20 -9.62
C THR A 139 -9.40 12.57 -9.00
N GLU A 140 -10.45 13.21 -8.50
CA GLU A 140 -10.35 14.51 -7.82
C GLU A 140 -9.98 14.37 -6.33
N GLN A 141 -9.96 13.14 -5.80
CA GLN A 141 -9.66 12.80 -4.40
C GLN A 141 -10.55 13.55 -3.41
N ILE A 142 -11.86 13.55 -3.69
CA ILE A 142 -12.87 14.24 -2.87
C ILE A 142 -14.01 13.30 -2.49
N VAL A 143 -14.59 13.54 -1.31
CA VAL A 143 -15.74 12.78 -0.82
C VAL A 143 -16.81 13.69 -0.22
N SER A 144 -18.07 13.38 -0.52
CA SER A 144 -19.24 14.16 -0.10
C SER A 144 -20.34 13.25 0.46
N GLY A 145 -21.16 13.78 1.37
CA GLY A 145 -22.25 13.01 1.96
C GLY A 145 -22.82 13.58 3.26
N THR A 146 -23.51 12.72 4.02
CA THR A 146 -24.22 13.07 5.26
C THR A 146 -23.98 12.04 6.35
N PHE A 147 -24.19 12.44 7.62
CA PHE A 147 -24.06 11.53 8.76
C PHE A 147 -24.96 11.91 9.94
N GLY A 148 -25.18 10.95 10.83
CA GLY A 148 -25.84 11.16 12.12
C GLY A 148 -25.55 10.01 13.08
N PHE A 149 -25.37 10.31 14.37
CA PHE A 149 -25.02 9.31 15.36
C PHE A 149 -25.40 9.68 16.79
N ILE A 150 -25.38 8.67 17.66
CA ILE A 150 -25.43 8.74 19.11
C ILE A 150 -24.13 8.08 19.63
N ALA A 151 -23.29 8.87 20.28
CA ALA A 151 -22.03 8.44 20.86
C ALA A 151 -22.09 8.54 22.39
N ASN A 152 -21.48 7.57 23.07
CA ASN A 152 -21.53 7.43 24.51
C ASN A 152 -20.12 7.27 25.08
N ARG A 153 -19.96 7.64 26.36
CA ARG A 153 -18.76 7.37 27.15
C ARG A 153 -19.10 7.15 28.62
N ILE A 154 -18.19 6.54 29.36
CA ILE A 154 -18.33 6.42 30.82
C ILE A 154 -17.90 7.74 31.48
N LYS A 155 -18.70 8.24 32.41
CA LYS A 155 -18.34 9.39 33.23
C LYS A 155 -17.22 9.03 34.20
N LEU A 156 -16.14 9.82 34.19
CA LEU A 156 -15.00 9.63 35.09
C LEU A 156 -14.94 10.72 36.17
N ASP A 157 -14.36 10.39 37.32
CA ASP A 157 -13.99 11.36 38.35
C ASP A 157 -12.62 12.00 38.09
N ALA A 158 -12.21 12.95 38.93
CA ALA A 158 -10.92 13.64 38.79
C ALA A 158 -9.69 12.73 38.92
N ALA A 159 -9.86 11.49 39.40
CA ALA A 159 -8.81 10.47 39.48
C ALA A 159 -8.90 9.43 38.34
N GLY A 160 -9.81 9.61 37.38
CA GLY A 160 -9.99 8.73 36.22
C GLY A 160 -10.82 7.48 36.51
N ASN A 161 -11.52 7.41 37.65
CA ASN A 161 -12.36 6.24 37.98
C ASN A 161 -13.80 6.43 37.48
N PRO A 162 -14.50 5.35 37.06
CA PRO A 162 -15.92 5.42 36.73
C PRO A 162 -16.78 5.96 37.89
N VAL A 163 -17.59 6.98 37.59
CA VAL A 163 -18.61 7.47 38.51
C VAL A 163 -19.81 6.54 38.41
N ASN A 164 -20.15 5.87 39.52
CA ASN A 164 -21.26 4.92 39.56
C ASN A 164 -22.55 5.56 40.11
N ASP A 165 -23.69 5.07 39.63
CA ASP A 165 -25.04 5.40 40.13
C ASP A 165 -25.33 4.74 41.50
N SER A 166 -26.53 4.97 42.04
CA SER A 166 -26.96 4.39 43.32
C SER A 166 -27.08 2.86 43.32
N SER A 167 -27.03 2.23 42.15
CA SER A 167 -27.09 0.79 41.93
C SER A 167 -25.70 0.17 41.70
N GLY A 168 -24.65 1.00 41.63
CA GLY A 168 -23.28 0.57 41.38
C GLY A 168 -22.92 0.45 39.89
N ASN A 169 -23.77 0.92 38.97
CA ASN A 169 -23.48 0.90 37.54
C ASN A 169 -22.79 2.21 37.11
N PRO A 170 -21.84 2.18 36.17
CA PRO A 170 -21.23 3.40 35.63
C PRO A 170 -22.29 4.33 35.01
N ILE A 171 -22.17 5.63 35.28
CA ILE A 171 -22.97 6.66 34.63
C ILE A 171 -22.44 6.87 33.22
N ILE A 172 -23.34 6.84 32.24
CA ILE A 172 -23.02 7.07 30.82
C ILE A 172 -23.36 8.52 30.45
N GLU A 173 -22.43 9.19 29.78
CA GLU A 173 -22.67 10.48 29.12
C GLU A 173 -22.92 10.25 27.63
N THR A 174 -23.90 10.97 27.08
CA THR A 174 -24.36 10.80 25.70
C THR A 174 -24.22 12.10 24.92
N LEU A 175 -23.76 11.97 23.68
CA LEU A 175 -23.67 13.02 22.67
C LEU A 175 -24.41 12.55 21.41
N SER A 176 -25.29 13.38 20.86
CA SER A 176 -25.94 13.09 19.58
C SER A 176 -25.56 14.11 18.52
N ALA A 177 -25.16 13.64 17.33
CA ALA A 177 -25.00 14.45 16.13
C ALA A 177 -26.21 14.29 15.20
N SER A 178 -26.78 15.41 14.78
CA SER A 178 -27.87 15.47 13.80
C SER A 178 -27.56 16.53 12.73
N ASN A 179 -28.18 16.42 11.56
CA ASN A 179 -27.91 17.30 10.41
C ASN A 179 -26.41 17.37 10.09
N GLY A 180 -25.74 16.21 10.11
CA GLY A 180 -24.33 16.10 9.78
C GLY A 180 -24.15 16.05 8.27
N GLU A 181 -23.32 16.93 7.73
CA GLU A 181 -23.06 17.05 6.29
C GLU A 181 -21.57 17.31 6.05
N TYR A 182 -21.03 16.73 4.98
CA TYR A 182 -19.66 16.98 4.53
C TYR A 182 -19.66 17.10 3.00
N PHE A 183 -18.95 18.08 2.47
CA PHE A 183 -19.00 18.40 1.04
C PHE A 183 -17.60 18.59 0.46
N GLN A 184 -17.26 17.78 -0.55
CA GLN A 184 -15.96 17.76 -1.23
C GLN A 184 -14.78 17.83 -0.25
N ILE A 185 -14.80 16.95 0.76
CA ILE A 185 -13.67 16.83 1.68
C ILE A 185 -12.52 16.20 0.89
N PRO A 186 -11.37 16.87 0.77
CA PRO A 186 -10.21 16.27 0.13
C PRO A 186 -9.72 15.11 0.99
N PHE A 187 -9.43 13.98 0.36
CA PHE A 187 -8.78 12.86 1.03
C PHE A 187 -7.42 12.57 0.41
N THR A 188 -6.49 12.09 1.22
CA THR A 188 -5.26 11.48 0.74
C THR A 188 -5.43 9.97 0.69
N LEU A 189 -4.73 9.33 -0.23
CA LEU A 189 -4.60 7.88 -0.20
C LEU A 189 -3.51 7.53 0.81
N GLU A 190 -3.85 6.76 1.83
CA GLU A 190 -2.88 6.23 2.79
C GLU A 190 -2.66 4.77 2.47
N ASN A 191 -1.41 4.40 2.20
CA ASN A 191 -1.06 3.00 2.36
C ASN A 191 -1.12 2.75 3.87
N THR A 192 -1.88 1.77 4.33
CA THR A 192 -2.03 1.43 5.76
C THR A 192 -0.75 0.94 6.45
N ASP A 193 0.41 1.37 5.96
CA ASP A 193 1.67 1.36 6.68
C ASP A 193 1.72 2.58 7.60
N ASP A 194 1.08 2.46 8.76
CA ASP A 194 1.39 3.34 9.89
C ASP A 194 2.77 2.94 10.45
N GLY A 195 3.79 3.41 9.73
CA GLY A 195 5.19 3.13 9.94
C GLY A 195 6.08 4.33 9.59
N GLY A 196 5.58 5.56 9.71
CA GLY A 196 6.40 6.78 9.78
C GLY A 196 7.60 6.84 8.84
N GLY A 197 7.36 6.78 7.53
CA GLY A 197 8.29 7.28 6.52
C GLY A 197 7.82 8.65 6.09
N GLU A 198 8.67 9.67 6.23
CA GLU A 198 8.50 10.89 5.45
C GLU A 198 8.36 10.49 3.98
N ASP A 199 7.50 11.22 3.27
CA ASP A 199 7.39 11.25 1.82
C ASP A 199 8.77 11.63 1.24
N ASP A 200 9.65 10.64 1.19
CA ASP A 200 10.95 10.69 0.56
C ASP A 200 10.91 9.68 -0.57
N ASP A 201 10.40 10.17 -1.69
CA ASP A 201 10.66 9.70 -3.05
C ASP A 201 12.17 9.78 -3.40
N THR A 202 13.05 9.51 -2.43
CA THR A 202 14.46 9.23 -2.64
C THR A 202 14.78 7.86 -2.07
N ILE A 203 14.73 6.88 -2.99
CA ILE A 203 15.77 5.85 -3.03
C ILE A 203 17.11 6.59 -2.83
N PRO A 204 17.91 6.23 -1.81
CA PRO A 204 19.25 6.75 -1.70
C PRO A 204 20.04 6.24 -2.91
N ASP A 205 20.47 7.20 -3.71
CA ASP A 205 21.40 7.10 -4.84
C ASP A 205 20.86 6.53 -6.16
N GLY A 206 21.16 7.26 -7.23
CA GLY A 206 20.32 7.34 -8.42
C GLY A 206 20.44 6.19 -9.43
N ASP A 207 19.30 5.71 -9.91
CA ASP A 207 19.04 5.46 -11.34
C ASP A 207 17.51 5.41 -11.61
N GLN A 208 17.14 5.48 -12.88
CA GLN A 208 15.82 5.73 -13.47
C GLN A 208 14.74 4.68 -13.14
N ASN A 209 13.49 5.16 -12.97
CA ASN A 209 12.23 4.44 -13.27
C ASN A 209 12.21 2.93 -12.97
N VAL A 210 12.21 2.57 -11.70
CA VAL A 210 11.82 1.23 -11.28
C VAL A 210 10.29 1.23 -11.11
N SER A 211 9.55 0.75 -12.11
CA SER A 211 8.08 0.70 -12.07
C SER A 211 7.57 -0.73 -12.13
N ASN A 212 6.58 -1.05 -11.31
CA ASN A 212 5.82 -2.29 -11.40
C ASN A 212 5.18 -2.45 -12.78
N SER A 213 5.14 -3.68 -13.30
CA SER A 213 4.39 -4.06 -14.50
C SER A 213 3.56 -5.30 -14.23
N PHE A 214 2.35 -5.33 -14.77
CA PHE A 214 1.44 -6.47 -14.65
C PHE A 214 0.52 -6.49 -15.86
N GLU A 215 0.63 -7.52 -16.70
CA GLU A 215 -0.11 -7.64 -17.95
C GLU A 215 -0.64 -9.07 -18.11
N ALA A 216 -1.81 -9.22 -18.74
CA ALA A 216 -2.41 -10.50 -19.07
C ALA A 216 -3.46 -10.37 -20.18
N TYR A 217 -4.03 -11.50 -20.60
CA TYR A 217 -5.20 -11.55 -21.48
C TYR A 217 -6.36 -12.29 -20.80
N ILE A 218 -7.53 -11.66 -20.76
CA ILE A 218 -8.75 -12.12 -20.10
C ILE A 218 -9.78 -12.54 -21.16
N ASP A 219 -10.19 -13.80 -21.15
CA ASP A 219 -11.14 -14.39 -22.10
C ASP A 219 -10.78 -14.13 -23.58
N ALA A 220 -9.49 -14.02 -23.89
CA ALA A 220 -9.04 -13.76 -25.25
C ALA A 220 -9.38 -14.97 -26.15
N GLU A 221 -10.40 -14.82 -27.01
CA GLU A 221 -10.84 -15.83 -28.00
C GLU A 221 -9.81 -16.05 -29.14
N GLY A 222 -8.51 -16.05 -28.84
CA GLY A 222 -7.42 -16.29 -29.80
C GLY A 222 -7.01 -15.06 -30.62
N ASN A 223 -7.32 -13.84 -30.15
CA ASN A 223 -6.83 -12.58 -30.71
C ASN A 223 -6.13 -11.76 -29.64
N GLU A 224 -4.85 -11.48 -29.83
CA GLU A 224 -3.94 -10.71 -28.96
C GLU A 224 -4.30 -9.21 -28.80
N ASN A 225 -5.48 -8.79 -29.28
CA ASN A 225 -6.01 -7.43 -29.09
C ASN A 225 -7.40 -7.43 -28.42
N ASP A 226 -7.92 -8.59 -28.04
CA ASP A 226 -9.18 -8.72 -27.31
C ASP A 226 -8.86 -9.20 -25.88
N GLY A 227 -9.52 -8.61 -24.88
CA GLY A 227 -9.30 -8.99 -23.48
C GLY A 227 -7.97 -8.57 -22.87
N GLN A 228 -7.24 -7.59 -23.42
CA GLN A 228 -5.98 -7.15 -22.82
C GLN A 228 -6.23 -6.54 -21.43
N PHE A 229 -5.57 -7.09 -20.42
CA PHE A 229 -5.51 -6.56 -19.06
C PHE A 229 -4.15 -5.93 -18.84
N VAL A 230 -4.13 -4.63 -18.55
CA VAL A 230 -2.93 -3.90 -18.13
C VAL A 230 -3.22 -3.31 -16.76
N GLY A 231 -2.41 -3.67 -15.77
CA GLY A 231 -2.50 -3.12 -14.42
C GLY A 231 -2.09 -1.66 -14.44
N GLU A 232 -3.07 -0.76 -14.34
CA GLU A 232 -2.84 0.68 -14.22
C GLU A 232 -2.54 1.06 -12.77
N THR A 233 -3.17 0.36 -11.82
CA THR A 233 -2.86 0.45 -10.40
C THR A 233 -2.39 -0.91 -9.94
N ILE A 234 -1.16 -0.98 -9.44
CA ILE A 234 -0.56 -2.21 -8.90
C ILE A 234 -0.24 -1.94 -7.44
N VAL A 235 -0.92 -2.66 -6.55
CA VAL A 235 -0.72 -2.59 -5.11
C VAL A 235 -0.06 -3.88 -4.65
N THR A 236 0.94 -3.75 -3.80
CA THR A 236 1.64 -4.88 -3.20
C THR A 236 1.76 -4.72 -1.71
N ASP A 237 1.49 -5.79 -0.97
CA ASP A 237 1.64 -5.83 0.48
C ASP A 237 2.11 -7.21 0.95
N LEU A 238 2.81 -7.22 2.09
CA LEU A 238 3.08 -8.44 2.84
C LEU A 238 1.87 -8.75 3.73
N ALA A 239 1.11 -9.76 3.35
CA ALA A 239 -0.07 -10.20 4.09
C ALA A 239 0.21 -11.49 4.88
N SER A 240 -0.67 -11.82 5.82
CA SER A 240 -0.70 -13.12 6.47
C SER A 240 -2.00 -13.86 6.16
N VAL A 241 -1.90 -15.04 5.55
CA VAL A 241 -3.02 -15.93 5.27
C VAL A 241 -2.78 -17.21 6.06
N GLY A 242 -3.72 -17.58 6.94
CA GLY A 242 -3.55 -18.77 7.81
C GLY A 242 -2.35 -18.71 8.76
N GLY A 243 -1.73 -17.54 8.94
CA GLY A 243 -0.49 -17.37 9.70
C GLY A 243 0.79 -17.55 8.87
N VAL A 244 0.67 -17.79 7.56
CA VAL A 244 1.78 -17.86 6.61
C VAL A 244 1.93 -16.50 5.92
N PRO A 245 3.14 -15.94 5.85
CA PRO A 245 3.35 -14.68 5.14
C PRO A 245 3.31 -14.90 3.63
N VAL A 246 2.60 -14.01 2.94
CA VAL A 246 2.42 -14.03 1.48
C VAL A 246 2.68 -12.63 0.93
N VAL A 247 3.35 -12.55 -0.22
CA VAL A 247 3.37 -11.34 -1.05
C VAL A 247 2.04 -11.30 -1.80
N ARG A 248 1.20 -10.33 -1.48
CA ARG A 248 -0.04 -10.06 -2.20
C ARG A 248 0.23 -9.04 -3.29
N ILE A 249 -0.18 -9.37 -4.50
CA ILE A 249 -0.13 -8.47 -5.66
C ILE A 249 -1.56 -8.26 -6.11
N THR A 250 -2.02 -7.03 -6.16
CA THR A 250 -3.34 -6.66 -6.71
C THR A 250 -3.14 -5.66 -7.83
N ALA A 251 -3.40 -6.11 -9.06
CA ALA A 251 -3.42 -5.25 -10.24
C ALA A 251 -4.87 -4.89 -10.59
N ILE A 252 -5.11 -3.63 -10.94
CA ILE A 252 -6.41 -3.08 -11.34
C ILE A 252 -6.23 -2.33 -12.66
N ASN A 253 -7.10 -2.60 -13.64
CA ASN A 253 -7.04 -1.91 -14.95
C ASN A 253 -7.94 -0.66 -14.99
N THR A 254 -7.95 0.05 -16.13
CA THR A 254 -8.77 1.26 -16.32
C THR A 254 -10.27 1.05 -16.16
N ASP A 255 -10.73 -0.18 -16.39
CA ASP A 255 -12.15 -0.54 -16.34
C ASP A 255 -12.58 -1.01 -14.94
N GLY A 256 -11.65 -1.05 -13.98
CA GLY A 256 -11.86 -1.48 -12.60
C GLY A 256 -11.83 -2.98 -12.40
N GLU A 257 -11.52 -3.77 -13.43
CA GLU A 257 -11.26 -5.21 -13.28
C GLU A 257 -9.97 -5.39 -12.47
N SER A 258 -9.93 -6.44 -11.65
CA SER A 258 -8.78 -6.70 -10.78
C SER A 258 -8.31 -8.14 -10.85
N ILE A 259 -6.99 -8.34 -10.86
CA ILE A 259 -6.35 -9.63 -10.62
C ILE A 259 -5.53 -9.50 -9.35
N ARG A 260 -5.82 -10.37 -8.38
CA ARG A 260 -5.02 -10.53 -7.17
C ARG A 260 -4.28 -11.86 -7.21
N ILE A 261 -3.01 -11.88 -6.84
CA ILE A 261 -2.21 -13.11 -6.65
C ILE A 261 -1.59 -13.06 -5.26
N ASP A 262 -1.81 -14.11 -4.45
CA ASP A 262 -1.11 -14.30 -3.17
C ASP A 262 0.01 -15.34 -3.36
N ILE A 263 1.25 -14.92 -3.11
CA ILE A 263 2.47 -15.72 -3.31
C ILE A 263 3.14 -15.98 -1.96
N PRO A 264 3.15 -17.22 -1.44
CA PRO A 264 3.83 -17.53 -0.19
C PRO A 264 5.32 -17.16 -0.23
N GLU A 265 5.81 -16.46 0.80
CA GLU A 265 7.23 -16.06 0.87
C GLU A 265 8.18 -17.26 0.97
N GLU A 266 7.71 -18.44 1.35
CA GLU A 266 8.52 -19.66 1.40
C GLU A 266 8.75 -20.31 0.04
N LEU A 267 8.07 -19.83 -1.01
CA LEU A 267 8.33 -20.32 -2.36
C LEU A 267 9.71 -19.90 -2.84
N GLU A 268 10.25 -20.73 -3.72
CA GLU A 268 11.54 -20.53 -4.38
C GLU A 268 11.30 -20.39 -5.88
N LEU A 269 12.36 -20.25 -6.67
CA LEU A 269 12.23 -20.22 -8.12
C LEU A 269 11.63 -21.54 -8.64
N GLY A 270 10.66 -21.46 -9.55
CA GLY A 270 9.97 -22.64 -10.08
C GLY A 270 8.56 -22.38 -10.60
N THR A 271 7.91 -23.46 -11.04
CA THR A 271 6.51 -23.43 -11.49
C THR A 271 5.64 -24.17 -10.48
N TYR A 272 4.53 -23.55 -10.10
CA TYR A 272 3.64 -24.00 -9.04
C TYR A 272 2.19 -23.95 -9.52
N ASP A 273 1.39 -24.92 -9.09
CA ASP A 273 -0.04 -24.98 -9.38
C ASP A 273 -0.81 -23.99 -8.48
N MET A 274 -1.86 -23.39 -9.01
CA MET A 274 -2.80 -22.54 -8.26
C MET A 274 -4.01 -23.35 -7.77
N VAL A 275 -4.56 -22.96 -6.63
CA VAL A 275 -5.73 -23.60 -5.99
C VAL A 275 -6.92 -22.65 -5.86
N ASP A 276 -8.13 -23.21 -5.72
CA ASP A 276 -9.37 -22.45 -5.53
C ASP A 276 -9.49 -21.87 -4.11
N LEU A 277 -8.86 -22.50 -3.13
CA LEU A 277 -8.81 -22.04 -1.74
C LEU A 277 -7.42 -22.31 -1.17
N SER A 278 -6.74 -21.24 -0.76
CA SER A 278 -5.42 -21.33 -0.11
C SER A 278 -5.51 -21.06 1.38
N ASP A 279 -4.70 -21.79 2.15
CA ASP A 279 -4.44 -21.51 3.57
C ASP A 279 -3.19 -20.63 3.80
N GLY A 280 -2.62 -20.10 2.72
CA GLY A 280 -1.40 -19.31 2.71
C GLY A 280 -0.14 -20.10 2.32
N THR A 281 -0.19 -21.43 2.27
CA THR A 281 0.95 -22.26 1.80
C THR A 281 0.91 -22.55 0.29
N GLU A 282 -0.25 -22.39 -0.34
CA GLU A 282 -0.49 -22.67 -1.75
C GLU A 282 -0.80 -21.37 -2.51
N LEU A 283 -0.47 -21.32 -3.80
CA LEU A 283 -0.78 -20.16 -4.62
C LEU A 283 -2.28 -20.04 -4.89
N ILE A 284 -2.79 -18.82 -4.83
CA ILE A 284 -4.14 -18.49 -5.27
C ILE A 284 -4.13 -17.18 -6.05
N ALA A 285 -4.89 -17.14 -7.13
CA ALA A 285 -5.27 -15.93 -7.81
C ALA A 285 -6.78 -15.71 -7.73
N LEU A 286 -7.17 -14.44 -7.69
CA LEU A 286 -8.56 -14.00 -7.70
C LEU A 286 -8.76 -13.03 -8.87
N TYR A 287 -9.90 -13.14 -9.52
CA TYR A 287 -10.34 -12.20 -10.54
C TYR A 287 -11.68 -11.56 -10.13
N SER A 288 -11.81 -10.26 -10.39
CA SER A 288 -13.04 -9.49 -10.25
C SER A 288 -13.27 -8.66 -11.52
N ASP A 289 -14.52 -8.58 -11.97
CA ASP A 289 -14.92 -7.82 -13.16
C ASP A 289 -15.13 -6.31 -12.89
N GLY A 290 -14.89 -5.86 -11.65
CA GLY A 290 -15.08 -4.47 -11.24
C GLY A 290 -16.55 -4.02 -11.18
N GLN A 291 -17.52 -4.90 -11.43
CA GLN A 291 -18.96 -4.56 -11.45
C GLN A 291 -19.71 -5.03 -10.20
N GLY A 292 -18.99 -5.35 -9.13
CA GLY A 292 -19.57 -5.82 -7.86
C GLY A 292 -20.08 -7.25 -7.91
N THR A 293 -19.60 -8.07 -8.86
CA THR A 293 -19.86 -9.51 -8.86
C THR A 293 -18.95 -10.21 -7.83
N ALA A 294 -19.28 -11.46 -7.49
CA ALA A 294 -18.46 -12.24 -6.57
C ALA A 294 -17.09 -12.54 -7.19
N ASN A 295 -16.02 -12.46 -6.38
CA ASN A 295 -14.68 -12.81 -6.83
C ASN A 295 -14.59 -14.27 -7.27
N LEU A 296 -13.95 -14.49 -8.42
CA LEU A 296 -13.64 -15.81 -8.95
C LEU A 296 -12.26 -16.23 -8.49
N THR A 297 -12.06 -17.51 -8.21
CA THR A 297 -10.79 -18.08 -7.72
C THR A 297 -10.16 -19.00 -8.75
N SER A 298 -8.83 -19.02 -8.81
CA SER A 298 -8.02 -19.77 -9.77
C SER A 298 -8.04 -21.29 -9.55
N ASN A 299 -8.76 -22.04 -10.38
CA ASN A 299 -8.61 -23.50 -10.46
C ASN A 299 -9.19 -24.04 -11.78
N PRO A 300 -8.37 -24.60 -12.70
CA PRO A 300 -6.91 -24.79 -12.61
C PRO A 300 -6.12 -23.50 -12.89
N GLY A 301 -4.83 -23.49 -12.56
CA GLY A 301 -3.89 -22.43 -12.96
C GLY A 301 -2.44 -22.76 -12.58
N THR A 302 -1.49 -22.00 -13.13
CA THR A 302 -0.07 -22.10 -12.79
C THR A 302 0.59 -20.73 -12.71
N LEU A 303 1.63 -20.62 -11.88
CA LEU A 303 2.54 -19.47 -11.81
C LEU A 303 3.97 -19.95 -11.91
N THR A 304 4.78 -19.31 -12.73
CA THR A 304 6.23 -19.53 -12.81
C THR A 304 6.98 -18.33 -12.25
N ILE A 305 7.72 -18.54 -11.17
CA ILE A 305 8.60 -17.56 -10.53
C ILE A 305 9.99 -17.71 -11.15
N THR A 306 10.46 -16.68 -11.84
CA THR A 306 11.80 -16.63 -12.43
C THR A 306 12.77 -15.77 -11.66
N ASP A 307 12.27 -14.89 -10.79
CA ASP A 307 13.05 -14.11 -9.84
C ASP A 307 12.21 -13.87 -8.58
N PHE A 308 12.80 -14.03 -7.39
CA PHE A 308 12.13 -13.75 -6.13
C PHE A 308 13.15 -13.42 -5.04
N SER A 309 13.53 -12.15 -5.00
CA SER A 309 14.42 -11.61 -4.00
C SER A 309 13.61 -11.09 -2.81
N LYS A 310 13.74 -11.78 -1.67
CA LYS A 310 13.12 -11.40 -0.39
C LYS A 310 13.90 -10.29 0.31
N ALA A 311 15.16 -10.10 -0.06
CA ALA A 311 16.03 -9.05 0.45
C ALA A 311 15.73 -7.70 -0.20
N THR A 312 15.53 -7.68 -1.52
CA THR A 312 15.26 -6.46 -2.28
C THR A 312 13.78 -6.18 -2.48
N GLY A 313 12.92 -7.16 -2.16
CA GLY A 313 11.50 -7.05 -2.38
C GLY A 313 11.15 -7.08 -3.87
N ARG A 314 11.78 -7.94 -4.66
CA ARG A 314 11.54 -8.03 -6.11
C ARG A 314 11.06 -9.41 -6.50
N ILE A 315 10.01 -9.48 -7.31
CA ILE A 315 9.49 -10.74 -7.85
C ILE A 315 9.12 -10.60 -9.33
N VAL A 316 9.55 -11.57 -10.14
CA VAL A 316 9.28 -11.64 -11.58
C VAL A 316 8.72 -13.01 -11.91
N GLY A 317 7.63 -13.03 -12.66
CA GLY A 317 7.02 -14.28 -13.03
C GLY A 317 6.00 -14.17 -14.15
N THR A 318 5.51 -15.35 -14.55
CA THR A 318 4.40 -15.51 -15.50
C THR A 318 3.29 -16.34 -14.88
N PHE A 319 2.06 -16.16 -15.35
CA PHE A 319 0.90 -16.91 -14.84
C PHE A 319 -0.15 -17.18 -15.92
N GLU A 320 -0.94 -18.23 -15.68
CA GLU A 320 -2.17 -18.53 -16.41
C GLU A 320 -3.16 -19.22 -15.47
N PHE A 321 -4.44 -18.88 -15.51
CA PHE A 321 -5.45 -19.57 -14.69
C PHE A 321 -6.86 -19.45 -15.26
N THR A 322 -7.71 -20.38 -14.86
CA THR A 322 -9.16 -20.32 -15.04
C THR A 322 -9.80 -19.96 -13.70
N ALA A 323 -10.44 -18.79 -13.65
CA ALA A 323 -11.17 -18.30 -12.49
C ALA A 323 -12.61 -18.80 -12.52
N THR A 324 -13.08 -19.38 -11.41
CA THR A 324 -14.48 -19.82 -11.24
C THR A 324 -15.00 -19.47 -9.85
N ASP A 325 -16.33 -19.40 -9.69
CA ASP A 325 -16.94 -19.20 -8.38
C ASP A 325 -16.70 -20.46 -7.51
N PRO A 326 -16.00 -20.35 -6.36
CA PRO A 326 -15.67 -21.50 -5.52
C PRO A 326 -16.90 -22.13 -4.85
N LEU A 327 -18.03 -21.43 -4.79
CA LEU A 327 -19.28 -21.87 -4.17
C LEU A 327 -20.33 -22.31 -5.20
N ASP A 328 -20.29 -21.78 -6.43
CA ASP A 328 -21.20 -22.14 -7.53
C ASP A 328 -20.45 -22.57 -8.80
N ASN A 329 -20.06 -23.84 -8.81
CA ASN A 329 -19.41 -24.48 -9.94
C ASN A 329 -20.34 -24.54 -11.17
N LYS A 330 -20.28 -23.53 -12.07
CA LYS A 330 -20.20 -23.66 -13.58
C LYS A 330 -20.87 -22.57 -14.45
N THR A 331 -21.23 -21.39 -13.95
CA THR A 331 -21.83 -20.35 -14.83
C THR A 331 -20.93 -19.18 -15.18
N ASN A 332 -20.01 -18.80 -14.29
CA ASN A 332 -19.05 -17.73 -14.53
C ASN A 332 -17.65 -18.35 -14.56
N ILE A 333 -17.03 -18.33 -15.74
CA ILE A 333 -15.69 -18.85 -15.99
C ILE A 333 -14.96 -17.72 -16.70
N VAL A 334 -13.79 -17.36 -16.20
CA VAL A 334 -12.90 -16.37 -16.79
C VAL A 334 -11.53 -17.00 -16.97
N GLU A 335 -10.93 -16.88 -18.15
CA GLU A 335 -9.59 -17.39 -18.44
C GLU A 335 -8.58 -16.24 -18.51
N ALA A 336 -7.60 -16.25 -17.61
CA ALA A 336 -6.42 -15.40 -17.67
C ALA A 336 -5.26 -16.17 -18.33
N SER A 337 -4.69 -15.62 -19.39
CA SER A 337 -3.64 -16.25 -20.19
C SER A 337 -2.50 -15.29 -20.50
N ASN A 338 -1.32 -15.84 -20.76
CA ASN A 338 -0.07 -15.10 -21.01
C ASN A 338 0.16 -13.96 -19.99
N GLY A 339 -0.12 -14.22 -18.73
CA GLY A 339 0.13 -13.26 -17.66
C GLY A 339 1.63 -13.12 -17.43
N GLU A 340 2.12 -11.89 -17.28
CA GLU A 340 3.50 -11.59 -16.88
C GLU A 340 3.52 -10.39 -15.93
N PHE A 341 4.46 -10.43 -14.98
CA PHE A 341 4.63 -9.33 -14.04
C PHE A 341 6.10 -9.13 -13.63
N THR A 342 6.45 -7.89 -13.34
CA THR A 342 7.65 -7.49 -12.61
C THR A 342 7.21 -6.58 -11.48
N ILE A 343 7.47 -7.01 -10.25
CA ILE A 343 6.90 -6.40 -9.07
C ILE A 343 8.00 -6.11 -8.06
N TYR A 344 7.96 -4.90 -7.52
CA TYR A 344 8.73 -4.41 -6.41
C TYR A 344 7.76 -4.18 -5.25
N TYR A 345 8.10 -4.71 -4.07
CA TYR A 345 7.34 -4.65 -2.83
C TYR A 345 8.29 -4.32 -1.69
N GLU A 346 7.78 -3.83 -0.57
CA GLU A 346 8.62 -3.61 0.61
C GLU A 346 8.98 -4.95 1.26
N PRO A 347 10.27 -5.34 1.31
CA PRO A 347 10.67 -6.61 1.90
C PRO A 347 10.52 -6.59 3.41
N ASN A 348 10.29 -7.76 4.01
CA ASN A 348 10.36 -7.90 5.45
C ASN A 348 11.80 -7.57 5.90
N PRO A 349 12.02 -6.63 6.84
CA PRO A 349 13.36 -6.27 7.31
C PRO A 349 14.17 -7.45 7.86
N GLU A 350 13.51 -8.51 8.34
CA GLU A 350 14.16 -9.74 8.79
C GLU A 350 14.77 -10.57 7.65
N ASN A 351 14.35 -10.32 6.40
CA ASN A 351 14.82 -11.00 5.20
C ASN A 351 16.00 -10.28 4.53
N ILE A 352 16.44 -9.11 5.02
CA ILE A 352 17.59 -8.38 4.47
C ILE A 352 18.88 -9.01 5.05
N PRO A 353 19.69 -9.71 4.24
CA PRO A 353 20.88 -10.37 4.73
C PRO A 353 22.00 -9.37 5.00
N GLU A 354 22.97 -9.79 5.81
CA GLU A 354 24.26 -9.10 5.90
C GLU A 354 24.93 -9.06 4.51
N PRO A 355 25.66 -7.98 4.16
CA PRO A 355 26.18 -7.79 2.81
C PRO A 355 27.03 -8.95 2.32
N ILE A 356 27.86 -9.54 3.19
CA ILE A 356 28.62 -10.75 2.89
C ILE A 356 28.76 -11.59 4.16
N THR A 357 28.53 -12.89 4.04
CA THR A 357 28.94 -13.87 5.06
C THR A 357 29.76 -14.96 4.41
N VAL A 358 30.77 -15.50 5.11
CA VAL A 358 31.60 -16.57 4.56
C VAL A 358 32.25 -17.41 5.66
N LEU A 359 32.28 -18.74 5.45
CA LEU A 359 33.06 -19.69 6.24
C LEU A 359 34.35 -20.04 5.51
N ILE A 360 35.49 -19.91 6.21
CA ILE A 360 36.81 -20.36 5.78
C ILE A 360 37.23 -21.50 6.71
N ASP A 361 37.46 -22.69 6.17
CA ASP A 361 37.78 -23.91 6.94
C ASP A 361 36.82 -24.12 8.13
N GLU A 362 35.52 -23.95 7.89
CA GLU A 362 34.43 -24.02 8.88
C GLU A 362 34.44 -22.89 9.94
N VAL A 363 35.28 -21.87 9.80
CA VAL A 363 35.34 -20.70 10.69
C VAL A 363 34.79 -19.47 9.99
N ALA A 364 33.85 -18.78 10.63
CA ALA A 364 33.25 -17.56 10.08
C ALA A 364 34.27 -16.41 10.02
N LEU A 365 34.38 -15.80 8.83
CA LEU A 365 34.96 -14.46 8.69
C LEU A 365 33.96 -13.45 9.23
N VAL A 366 34.40 -12.59 10.15
CA VAL A 366 33.61 -11.45 10.61
C VAL A 366 34.25 -10.20 9.99
N PRO A 367 33.81 -9.79 8.80
CA PRO A 367 34.45 -8.68 8.11
C PRO A 367 34.29 -7.38 8.90
N THR A 368 35.37 -6.62 9.01
CA THR A 368 35.33 -5.22 9.48
C THR A 368 35.20 -4.25 8.31
N GLU A 369 35.45 -4.72 7.09
CA GLU A 369 35.39 -3.96 5.86
C GLU A 369 34.76 -4.83 4.76
N VAL A 370 33.80 -4.24 4.04
CA VAL A 370 33.23 -4.78 2.81
C VAL A 370 33.38 -3.71 1.73
N GLU A 371 34.05 -4.05 0.64
CA GLU A 371 34.28 -3.15 -0.49
C GLU A 371 33.75 -3.79 -1.77
N THR A 372 32.97 -3.03 -2.55
CA THR A 372 32.54 -3.40 -3.90
C THR A 372 33.14 -2.41 -4.89
N GLY A 373 33.38 -2.87 -6.12
CA GLY A 373 33.89 -1.99 -7.16
C GLY A 373 33.79 -2.57 -8.55
N VAL A 374 33.66 -1.69 -9.53
CA VAL A 374 33.63 -2.01 -10.96
C VAL A 374 34.94 -1.56 -11.61
N TYR A 375 35.57 -2.44 -12.37
CA TYR A 375 36.87 -2.21 -12.98
C TYR A 375 36.88 -2.68 -14.44
N LEU A 376 37.60 -1.95 -15.29
CA LEU A 376 37.93 -2.45 -16.62
C LEU A 376 38.98 -3.55 -16.52
N PHE A 377 38.70 -4.71 -17.10
CA PHE A 377 39.67 -5.79 -17.19
C PHE A 377 40.86 -5.35 -18.04
N ALA A 378 42.07 -5.59 -17.52
CA ALA A 378 43.28 -5.05 -18.12
C ALA A 378 43.51 -5.61 -19.53
N GLY A 379 43.38 -4.75 -20.54
CA GLY A 379 43.62 -5.11 -21.93
C GLY A 379 42.38 -5.64 -22.68
N SER A 380 41.19 -5.53 -22.11
CA SER A 380 39.92 -5.70 -22.81
C SER A 380 38.99 -4.49 -22.57
N ASP A 381 37.83 -4.50 -23.24
CA ASP A 381 36.73 -3.56 -22.97
C ASP A 381 35.71 -4.16 -21.98
N ALA A 382 36.02 -5.29 -21.34
CA ALA A 382 35.13 -5.96 -20.40
C ALA A 382 35.22 -5.30 -19.02
N GLU A 383 34.07 -5.14 -18.36
CA GLU A 383 33.98 -4.68 -16.99
C GLU A 383 33.79 -5.86 -16.04
N VAL A 384 34.51 -5.85 -14.94
CA VAL A 384 34.43 -6.86 -13.89
C VAL A 384 34.04 -6.19 -12.58
N VAL A 385 33.17 -6.86 -11.86
CA VAL A 385 32.78 -6.50 -10.50
C VAL A 385 33.66 -7.28 -9.54
N THR A 386 34.15 -6.60 -8.51
CA THR A 386 34.79 -7.24 -7.37
C THR A 386 34.03 -6.91 -6.11
N PHE A 387 33.86 -7.90 -5.24
CA PHE A 387 33.56 -7.64 -3.84
C PHE A 387 34.64 -8.26 -2.96
N THR A 388 34.99 -7.57 -1.88
CA THR A 388 35.94 -8.01 -0.88
C THR A 388 35.31 -7.94 0.49
N ALA A 389 35.36 -9.04 1.23
CA ALA A 389 35.13 -9.08 2.67
C ALA A 389 36.47 -9.26 3.37
N ALA A 390 36.82 -8.34 4.28
CA ALA A 390 38.11 -8.35 4.96
C ALA A 390 37.97 -8.03 6.45
N ASP A 391 38.85 -8.64 7.24
CA ASP A 391 39.20 -8.18 8.59
C ASP A 391 40.63 -7.61 8.60
N GLU A 392 41.20 -7.35 9.78
CA GLU A 392 42.57 -6.80 9.88
C GLU A 392 43.68 -7.74 9.35
N LEU A 393 43.40 -9.03 9.16
CA LEU A 393 44.39 -10.09 8.95
C LEU A 393 44.16 -10.93 7.69
N GLN A 394 42.90 -11.10 7.28
CA GLN A 394 42.50 -11.97 6.17
C GLN A 394 41.41 -11.32 5.30
N SER A 395 41.34 -11.76 4.04
CA SER A 395 40.31 -11.29 3.11
C SER A 395 39.87 -12.36 2.13
N VAL A 396 38.58 -12.31 1.76
CA VAL A 396 38.00 -13.06 0.65
C VAL A 396 37.53 -12.06 -0.39
N THR A 397 38.00 -12.22 -1.62
CA THR A 397 37.57 -11.40 -2.76
C THR A 397 36.99 -12.29 -3.83
N VAL A 398 35.88 -11.90 -4.44
CA VAL A 398 35.34 -12.56 -5.63
C VAL A 398 35.27 -11.54 -6.76
N THR A 399 35.65 -11.98 -7.95
CA THR A 399 35.59 -11.20 -9.20
C THR A 399 34.72 -11.92 -10.21
N PHE A 400 33.84 -11.19 -10.89
CA PHE A 400 32.95 -11.72 -11.93
C PHE A 400 32.61 -10.65 -12.98
N PRO A 401 32.07 -11.02 -14.15
CA PRO A 401 31.70 -10.06 -15.21
C PRO A 401 30.53 -9.16 -14.79
N ARG A 402 30.54 -7.86 -15.15
CA ARG A 402 29.43 -6.94 -14.83
C ARG A 402 28.10 -7.33 -15.50
N ASP A 403 28.18 -7.92 -16.69
CA ASP A 403 27.04 -8.39 -17.49
C ASP A 403 26.60 -9.83 -17.16
N ILE A 404 26.95 -10.32 -15.97
CA ILE A 404 26.50 -11.62 -15.48
C ILE A 404 24.97 -11.68 -15.43
N THR A 405 24.41 -12.89 -15.56
CA THR A 405 22.97 -13.13 -15.45
C THR A 405 22.69 -14.02 -14.24
N THR A 406 21.42 -14.17 -13.86
CA THR A 406 21.02 -15.19 -12.87
C THR A 406 21.45 -16.59 -13.34
N GLY A 407 21.95 -17.41 -12.43
CA GLY A 407 22.39 -18.78 -12.73
C GLY A 407 23.62 -19.24 -11.95
N THR A 408 24.14 -20.41 -12.31
CA THR A 408 25.30 -21.04 -11.66
C THR A 408 26.53 -21.00 -12.57
N TYR A 409 27.63 -20.51 -12.02
CA TYR A 409 28.92 -20.33 -12.68
C TYR A 409 30.00 -21.13 -11.98
N THR A 410 30.94 -21.67 -12.75
CA THR A 410 32.12 -22.37 -12.20
C THR A 410 33.22 -21.35 -11.89
N MET A 411 33.83 -21.46 -10.72
CA MET A 411 34.98 -20.62 -10.36
C MET A 411 36.29 -21.23 -10.89
N VAL A 412 37.19 -20.38 -11.40
CA VAL A 412 38.42 -20.79 -12.09
C VAL A 412 39.66 -20.09 -11.51
N PRO A 413 40.89 -20.62 -11.75
CA PRO A 413 42.08 -20.11 -11.08
C PRO A 413 42.73 -18.87 -11.70
N GLU A 414 42.33 -18.47 -12.90
CA GLU A 414 42.95 -17.38 -13.65
C GLU A 414 41.91 -16.67 -14.53
N GLN A 415 42.07 -15.34 -14.65
CA GLN A 415 41.26 -14.49 -15.53
C GLN A 415 41.96 -14.38 -16.89
N ILE A 416 41.22 -14.61 -17.97
CA ILE A 416 41.79 -14.60 -19.33
C ILE A 416 41.29 -13.39 -20.09
N ASP A 417 39.98 -13.14 -20.08
CA ASP A 417 39.36 -12.04 -20.84
C ASP A 417 38.35 -11.21 -20.05
N GLY A 418 38.12 -11.55 -18.78
CA GLY A 418 37.18 -10.86 -17.90
C GLY A 418 35.80 -11.50 -17.88
N SER A 419 35.57 -12.59 -18.63
CA SER A 419 34.32 -13.37 -18.57
C SER A 419 34.30 -14.41 -17.43
N GLU A 420 35.42 -14.60 -16.74
CA GLU A 420 35.57 -15.61 -15.70
C GLU A 420 35.11 -15.14 -14.31
N VAL A 421 34.63 -16.09 -13.51
CA VAL A 421 34.39 -15.90 -12.07
C VAL A 421 35.55 -16.50 -11.27
N ILE A 422 36.14 -15.72 -10.37
CA ILE A 422 37.36 -16.08 -9.63
C ILE A 422 37.23 -15.68 -8.17
N GLY A 423 37.62 -16.59 -7.28
CA GLY A 423 37.78 -16.32 -5.86
C GLY A 423 39.25 -16.14 -5.51
N PHE A 424 39.53 -15.16 -4.68
CA PHE A 424 40.82 -14.92 -4.04
C PHE A 424 40.66 -15.04 -2.53
N TYR A 425 41.67 -15.61 -1.88
CA TYR A 425 41.75 -15.66 -0.43
C TYR A 425 43.15 -15.25 0.04
N THR A 426 43.19 -14.33 0.99
CA THR A 426 44.40 -13.91 1.69
C THR A 426 44.29 -14.39 3.14
N PRO A 427 45.07 -15.38 3.58
CA PRO A 427 45.00 -15.91 4.93
C PRO A 427 45.67 -15.02 5.97
N ASP A 428 45.16 -15.11 7.21
CA ASP A 428 45.81 -14.59 8.41
C ASP A 428 47.09 -15.39 8.65
N THR A 429 48.21 -14.79 8.27
CA THR A 429 49.53 -15.38 8.50
C THR A 429 50.43 -14.36 9.17
N GLU A 430 51.35 -14.83 10.02
CA GLU A 430 52.41 -13.98 10.61
C GLU A 430 53.42 -13.44 9.57
N ILE A 431 53.15 -13.60 8.26
CA ILE A 431 54.04 -13.25 7.16
C ILE A 431 53.81 -11.79 6.77
N ILE A 432 54.91 -11.03 6.66
CA ILE A 432 54.91 -9.57 6.40
C ILE A 432 54.34 -9.21 5.00
N VAL A 433 54.32 -10.17 4.07
CA VAL A 433 53.76 -9.99 2.72
C VAL A 433 52.60 -10.98 2.58
N PRO A 434 51.35 -10.50 2.46
CA PRO A 434 50.20 -11.38 2.29
C PRO A 434 50.36 -12.22 1.01
N GLN A 435 50.22 -13.54 1.15
CA GLN A 435 50.18 -14.46 0.02
C GLN A 435 48.73 -14.61 -0.42
N VAL A 436 48.47 -14.53 -1.72
CA VAL A 436 47.12 -14.67 -2.28
C VAL A 436 46.95 -16.07 -2.87
N PHE A 437 45.87 -16.73 -2.49
CA PHE A 437 45.42 -18.02 -3.00
C PHE A 437 44.26 -17.79 -3.98
N THR A 438 44.15 -18.61 -5.03
CA THR A 438 43.10 -18.50 -6.06
C THR A 438 42.23 -19.74 -6.13
N SER A 439 40.97 -19.56 -6.51
CA SER A 439 39.98 -20.63 -6.66
C SER A 439 40.39 -21.64 -7.74
N ILE A 440 40.54 -22.92 -7.42
CA ILE A 440 40.78 -23.96 -8.44
C ILE A 440 39.51 -24.68 -8.88
N THR A 441 38.53 -24.70 -7.99
CA THR A 441 37.20 -25.30 -8.16
C THR A 441 36.24 -24.52 -7.27
N GLY A 442 34.98 -24.46 -7.67
CA GLY A 442 33.95 -23.79 -6.89
C GLY A 442 32.73 -23.47 -7.72
N THR A 443 31.71 -22.96 -7.04
CA THR A 443 30.46 -22.51 -7.65
C THR A 443 30.15 -21.11 -7.17
N PHE A 444 29.73 -20.26 -8.10
CA PHE A 444 29.17 -18.94 -7.84
C PHE A 444 27.74 -18.93 -8.39
N ASN A 445 26.75 -18.71 -7.54
CA ASN A 445 25.35 -18.65 -7.93
C ASN A 445 24.87 -17.22 -7.81
N VAL A 446 24.34 -16.68 -8.90
CA VAL A 446 23.58 -15.43 -8.90
C VAL A 446 22.10 -15.80 -8.79
N ASN A 447 21.51 -15.52 -7.63
CA ASN A 447 20.12 -15.87 -7.33
C ASN A 447 19.16 -14.81 -7.89
N SER A 448 19.50 -13.55 -7.70
CA SER A 448 18.79 -12.40 -8.27
C SER A 448 19.79 -11.34 -8.72
N TYR A 449 19.50 -10.69 -9.84
CA TYR A 449 20.23 -9.51 -10.30
C TYR A 449 19.26 -8.56 -11.00
N ASP A 450 19.00 -7.43 -10.37
CA ASP A 450 18.30 -6.33 -10.99
C ASP A 450 19.32 -5.37 -11.61
N THR A 451 19.41 -5.38 -12.94
CA THR A 451 20.32 -4.52 -13.68
C THR A 451 19.87 -3.05 -13.72
N ILE A 452 18.64 -2.74 -13.28
CA ILE A 452 18.13 -1.36 -13.19
C ILE A 452 18.61 -0.73 -11.88
N THR A 453 18.41 -1.42 -10.75
CA THR A 453 18.86 -0.92 -9.44
C THR A 453 20.32 -1.27 -9.12
N GLY A 454 20.92 -2.19 -9.86
CA GLY A 454 22.25 -2.73 -9.58
C GLY A 454 22.27 -3.77 -8.43
N ASN A 455 21.12 -4.05 -7.80
CA ASN A 455 21.05 -4.99 -6.68
C ASN A 455 21.30 -6.42 -7.14
N ILE A 456 22.26 -7.09 -6.51
CA ILE A 456 22.63 -8.47 -6.81
C ILE A 456 22.77 -9.27 -5.53
N GLU A 457 22.28 -10.51 -5.55
CA GLU A 457 22.44 -11.44 -4.44
C GLU A 457 22.73 -12.87 -4.91
N GLY A 458 23.39 -13.63 -4.04
CA GLY A 458 23.78 -14.97 -4.39
C GLY A 458 24.60 -15.71 -3.35
N THR A 459 25.17 -16.83 -3.79
CA THR A 459 26.01 -17.69 -2.95
C THR A 459 27.29 -18.06 -3.68
N PHE A 460 28.33 -18.39 -2.91
CA PHE A 460 29.58 -18.90 -3.47
C PHE A 460 30.25 -19.92 -2.55
N SER A 461 30.99 -20.83 -3.17
CA SER A 461 31.91 -21.72 -2.47
C SER A 461 33.08 -22.05 -3.39
N PHE A 462 34.29 -22.13 -2.85
CA PHE A 462 35.46 -22.51 -3.64
C PHE A 462 36.59 -23.07 -2.78
N THR A 463 37.47 -23.82 -3.44
CA THR A 463 38.73 -24.29 -2.88
C THR A 463 39.85 -23.39 -3.38
N ALA A 464 40.63 -22.79 -2.48
CA ALA A 464 41.71 -21.87 -2.81
C ALA A 464 43.09 -22.53 -2.67
N THR A 465 43.98 -22.35 -3.66
CA THR A 465 45.36 -22.85 -3.64
C THR A 465 46.36 -21.80 -4.10
N ASP A 466 47.64 -21.96 -3.78
CA ASP A 466 48.69 -21.06 -4.27
C ASP A 466 48.89 -21.19 -5.79
N PRO A 467 48.66 -20.12 -6.57
CA PRO A 467 48.78 -20.17 -8.02
C PRO A 467 50.21 -20.45 -8.51
N THR A 468 51.22 -20.25 -7.67
CA THR A 468 52.63 -20.55 -8.01
C THR A 468 53.03 -22.00 -7.72
N GLY A 469 52.19 -22.74 -6.99
CA GLY A 469 52.44 -24.10 -6.53
C GLY A 469 53.66 -24.25 -5.60
N GLN A 470 54.11 -23.16 -4.97
CA GLN A 470 55.20 -23.21 -3.98
C GLN A 470 54.66 -23.61 -2.59
N ASP A 471 53.46 -23.15 -2.26
CA ASP A 471 52.70 -23.57 -1.09
C ASP A 471 51.70 -24.66 -1.46
N SER A 472 51.61 -25.71 -0.65
CA SER A 472 50.66 -26.82 -0.81
C SER A 472 49.44 -26.69 0.08
N THR A 473 49.32 -25.61 0.85
CA THR A 473 48.17 -25.31 1.69
C THR A 473 46.94 -25.11 0.83
N VAL A 474 45.81 -25.62 1.33
CA VAL A 474 44.51 -25.56 0.68
C VAL A 474 43.54 -24.98 1.70
N TYR A 475 42.74 -24.01 1.26
CA TYR A 475 41.70 -23.41 2.08
C TYR A 475 40.34 -23.69 1.45
N GLU A 476 39.37 -24.05 2.28
CA GLU A 476 38.00 -24.33 1.84
C GLU A 476 37.07 -23.18 2.24
N ILE A 477 36.44 -22.56 1.24
CA ILE A 477 35.45 -21.51 1.41
C ILE A 477 34.08 -22.13 1.14
N THR A 478 33.31 -22.45 2.18
CA THR A 478 32.22 -23.46 2.05
C THR A 478 30.80 -22.93 2.17
N GLU A 479 30.56 -21.69 2.61
CA GLU A 479 29.21 -21.12 2.78
C GLU A 479 29.24 -19.60 2.59
N GLY A 480 29.62 -19.14 1.39
CA GLY A 480 29.62 -17.72 1.05
C GLY A 480 28.22 -17.25 0.63
N THR A 481 27.74 -16.15 1.20
CA THR A 481 26.56 -15.39 0.72
C THR A 481 26.97 -13.97 0.43
N PHE A 482 26.30 -13.33 -0.53
CA PHE A 482 26.50 -11.92 -0.81
C PHE A 482 25.20 -11.23 -1.19
N PHE A 483 25.12 -9.96 -0.82
CA PHE A 483 24.07 -9.01 -1.15
C PHE A 483 24.68 -7.61 -1.20
N PHE A 484 24.66 -6.96 -2.36
CA PHE A 484 25.13 -5.58 -2.51
C PHE A 484 24.54 -4.94 -3.77
N THR A 485 24.72 -3.63 -3.88
CA THR A 485 24.38 -2.84 -5.07
C THR A 485 25.64 -2.60 -5.88
N ILE A 486 25.58 -2.90 -7.17
CA ILE A 486 26.63 -2.54 -8.14
C ILE A 486 26.37 -1.10 -8.58
N GLU A 487 27.19 -0.17 -8.10
CA GLU A 487 27.14 1.23 -8.52
C GLU A 487 27.62 1.39 -9.98
N ASP A 488 27.09 2.42 -10.63
CA ASP A 488 27.17 2.61 -12.09
C ASP A 488 28.52 3.14 -12.62
#